data_AF-A0A497JKG1-F1
#
_entry.id   AF-A0A497JKG1-F1
#
_cell.length_a   1.000
_cell.length_b   1.000
_cell.length_c   1.000
_cell.angle_alpha   90.00
_cell.angle_beta   90.00
_cell.angle_gamma   90.00
#
_symmetry.space_group_name_H-M   'P 1'
#
loop_
_entity.id
_entity.type
_entity.pdbx_description
1 polymer ?
#
loop_
_entity_poly.entity_id
_entity_poly.type
_entity_poly.pdbx_seq_one_letter_code
_entity_poly.pdbx_strand_id
1 'polypeptide(L)'
;TKFKHGDMKRFIYKVRKDGLNVLNVQTLENRIKLAAKFLAGFEPGSIVVVSRKLYGQTAVKQFAKLTGAKCFTGRFVPGTFTNPQAQNFVEPGVLIVTGPNTDAQAIEEANKVRIPVVALASTDNSLRRVDFVIPVNNKGRKSIALVYWLLARELLKERGDIKSYSEFKEPVESFEFQIAESQKKKIRQISRRKRKRK
;
A
#
# COMPACT_ATOMS: atom_id res chain seq x y z
N THR A 1 -0.72 -1.57 15.87
CA THR A 1 -0.19 -2.91 16.24
C THR A 1 0.38 -2.86 17.65
N LYS A 2 0.61 -4.00 18.33
CA LYS A 2 1.29 -4.05 19.64
C LYS A 2 2.82 -3.90 19.52
N PHE A 3 3.41 -4.58 18.54
CA PHE A 3 4.83 -4.48 18.23
C PHE A 3 5.18 -3.11 17.62
N LYS A 4 6.35 -2.58 18.02
CA LYS A 4 6.92 -1.32 17.54
C LYS A 4 8.37 -1.55 17.11
N HIS A 5 8.71 -1.09 15.92
CA HIS A 5 10.07 -1.00 15.43
C HIS A 5 10.66 0.39 15.74
N GLY A 6 11.99 0.48 15.89
CA GLY A 6 12.69 1.72 16.29
C GLY A 6 12.37 2.89 15.35
N ASP A 7 12.44 2.64 14.05
CA ASP A 7 12.28 3.64 12.98
C ASP A 7 10.89 4.28 12.94
N MET A 8 9.88 3.53 13.40
CA MET A 8 8.47 3.93 13.36
C MET A 8 8.00 4.66 14.62
N LYS A 9 8.85 4.77 15.66
CA LYS A 9 8.48 5.41 16.94
C LYS A 9 7.96 6.84 16.75
N ARG A 10 8.56 7.61 15.83
CA ARG A 10 8.17 9.00 15.52
C ARG A 10 6.76 9.18 14.96
N PHE A 11 6.14 8.12 14.43
CA PHE A 11 4.78 8.18 13.90
C PHE A 11 3.70 7.72 14.90
N ILE A 12 4.12 7.27 16.09
CA ILE A 12 3.20 6.82 17.15
C ILE A 12 2.82 8.02 18.00
N TYR A 13 1.52 8.30 18.09
CA TYR A 13 0.98 9.36 18.93
C TYR A 13 0.82 8.92 20.39
N LYS A 14 0.14 7.79 20.60
CA LYS A 14 -0.10 7.24 21.95
C LYS A 14 -0.22 5.73 21.94
N VAL A 15 0.08 5.12 23.07
CA VAL A 15 -0.18 3.70 23.33
C VAL A 15 -1.46 3.61 24.18
N ARG A 16 -2.47 2.86 23.71
CA ARG A 16 -3.69 2.60 24.50
C ARG A 16 -3.39 1.63 25.64
N LYS A 17 -4.28 1.58 26.64
CA LYS A 17 -4.22 0.62 27.76
C LYS A 17 -4.11 -0.84 27.30
N ASP A 18 -4.69 -1.17 26.15
CA ASP A 18 -4.63 -2.51 25.53
C ASP A 18 -3.27 -2.86 24.86
N GLY A 19 -2.30 -1.94 24.92
CA GLY A 19 -1.00 -2.05 24.25
C GLY A 19 -1.04 -1.77 22.74
N LEU A 20 -2.15 -1.22 22.22
CA LEU A 20 -2.27 -0.84 20.81
C LEU A 20 -1.67 0.54 20.55
N ASN A 21 -0.72 0.60 19.61
CA ASN A 21 -0.15 1.86 19.14
C ASN A 21 -1.14 2.60 18.23
N VAL A 22 -1.41 3.86 18.55
CA VAL A 22 -2.22 4.80 17.77
C VAL A 22 -1.29 5.68 16.96
N LEU A 23 -1.49 5.73 15.64
CA LEU A 23 -0.74 6.58 14.72
C LEU A 23 -1.28 8.02 14.73
N ASN A 24 -0.42 9.00 14.46
CA ASN A 24 -0.83 10.41 14.35
C ASN A 24 -1.51 10.67 13.00
N VAL A 25 -2.79 11.10 13.04
CA VAL A 25 -3.61 11.36 11.85
C VAL A 25 -3.13 12.58 11.05
N GLN A 26 -2.69 13.64 11.71
CA GLN A 26 -2.16 14.83 11.05
C GLN A 26 -0.88 14.49 10.26
N THR A 27 0.00 13.67 10.84
CA THR A 27 1.20 13.22 10.12
C THR A 27 0.87 12.35 8.92
N LEU A 28 -0.19 11.53 9.02
CA LEU A 28 -0.65 10.71 7.91
C LEU A 28 -1.17 11.58 6.76
N GLU A 29 -2.04 12.55 7.05
CA GLU A 29 -2.60 13.45 6.04
C GLU A 29 -1.49 14.22 5.30
N ASN A 30 -0.55 14.81 6.05
CA ASN A 30 0.57 15.55 5.47
C ASN A 30 1.45 14.64 4.59
N ARG A 31 1.69 13.39 5.02
CA ARG A 31 2.46 12.42 4.23
C ARG A 31 1.74 12.00 2.96
N ILE A 32 0.42 11.85 2.99
CA ILE A 32 -0.38 11.53 1.79
C ILE A 32 -0.31 12.69 0.79
N LYS A 33 -0.49 13.94 1.24
CA LYS A 33 -0.40 15.13 0.38
C LYS A 33 0.99 15.26 -0.26
N LEU A 34 2.05 15.10 0.53
CA LEU A 34 3.43 15.13 0.02
C LEU A 34 3.71 13.98 -0.97
N ALA A 35 3.21 12.77 -0.69
CA ALA A 35 3.34 11.65 -1.62
C ALA A 35 2.58 11.91 -2.93
N ALA A 36 1.36 12.44 -2.87
CA ALA A 36 0.58 12.78 -4.06
C ALA A 36 1.30 13.82 -4.92
N LYS A 37 1.82 14.89 -4.30
CA LYS A 37 2.61 15.92 -4.99
C LYS A 37 3.88 15.34 -5.64
N PHE A 38 4.58 14.46 -4.94
CA PHE A 38 5.75 13.77 -5.48
C PHE A 38 5.40 12.89 -6.68
N LEU A 39 4.31 12.11 -6.57
CA LEU A 39 3.83 11.22 -7.64
C LEU A 39 3.27 11.98 -8.85
N ALA A 40 2.77 13.20 -8.66
CA ALA A 40 2.25 14.03 -9.75
C ALA A 40 3.34 14.42 -10.76
N GLY A 41 4.61 14.48 -10.34
CA GLY A 41 5.74 14.77 -11.23
C GLY A 41 6.15 13.61 -12.14
N PHE A 42 5.57 12.42 -11.98
CA PHE A 42 5.89 11.24 -12.78
C PHE A 42 4.75 10.91 -13.76
N GLU A 43 5.12 10.40 -14.93
CA GLU A 43 4.14 9.90 -15.90
C GLU A 43 3.36 8.71 -15.34
N PRO A 44 2.04 8.60 -15.62
CA PRO A 44 1.21 7.49 -15.16
C PRO A 44 1.83 6.10 -15.33
N GLY A 45 2.36 5.80 -16.52
CA GLY A 45 2.91 4.48 -16.85
C GLY A 45 4.23 4.14 -16.15
N SER A 46 4.93 5.14 -15.61
CA SER A 46 6.19 4.97 -14.88
C SER A 46 5.97 4.67 -13.39
N ILE A 47 4.76 4.91 -12.87
CA ILE A 47 4.39 4.59 -11.49
C ILE A 47 4.07 3.10 -11.41
N VAL A 48 4.81 2.37 -10.57
CA VAL A 48 4.55 0.96 -10.31
C VAL A 48 4.06 0.77 -8.88
N VAL A 49 2.94 0.07 -8.71
CA VAL A 49 2.37 -0.24 -7.41
C VAL A 49 2.39 -1.74 -7.16
N VAL A 50 2.97 -2.15 -6.03
CA VAL A 50 3.15 -3.56 -5.68
C VAL A 50 2.43 -3.90 -4.37
N SER A 51 1.66 -4.99 -4.40
CA SER A 51 1.11 -5.59 -3.20
C SER A 51 1.04 -7.11 -3.30
N ARG A 52 1.85 -7.79 -2.49
CA ARG A 52 1.68 -9.22 -2.22
C ARG A 52 0.55 -9.52 -1.26
N LYS A 53 0.22 -8.57 -0.37
CA LYS A 53 -0.85 -8.73 0.63
C LYS A 53 -2.20 -8.86 -0.04
N LEU A 54 -2.95 -9.90 0.33
CA LEU A 54 -4.28 -10.19 -0.20
C LEU A 54 -5.22 -8.98 -0.10
N TYR A 55 -5.27 -8.33 1.08
CA TYR A 55 -6.15 -7.18 1.30
C TYR A 55 -5.78 -5.93 0.50
N GLY A 56 -4.52 -5.83 0.05
CA GLY A 56 -4.05 -4.71 -0.76
C GLY A 56 -4.21 -4.93 -2.26
N GLN A 57 -4.44 -6.17 -2.72
CA GLN A 57 -4.51 -6.46 -4.16
C GLN A 57 -5.64 -5.72 -4.86
N THR A 58 -6.84 -5.68 -4.27
CA THR A 58 -7.98 -4.96 -4.85
C THR A 58 -7.72 -3.45 -4.86
N ALA A 59 -7.24 -2.90 -3.75
CA ALA A 59 -6.93 -1.48 -3.63
C ALA A 59 -5.88 -1.03 -4.67
N VAL A 60 -4.84 -1.84 -4.87
CA VAL A 60 -3.78 -1.55 -5.85
C VAL A 60 -4.28 -1.62 -7.29
N LYS A 61 -5.14 -2.61 -7.63
CA LYS A 61 -5.75 -2.70 -8.97
C LYS A 61 -6.65 -1.50 -9.26
N GLN A 62 -7.46 -1.11 -8.29
CA GLN A 62 -8.36 0.02 -8.45
C GLN A 62 -7.60 1.34 -8.55
N PHE A 63 -6.55 1.50 -7.74
CA PHE A 63 -5.62 2.62 -7.84
C PHE A 63 -4.98 2.72 -9.24
N ALA A 64 -4.47 1.60 -9.76
CA ALA A 64 -3.88 1.52 -11.11
C ALA A 64 -4.89 1.91 -12.20
N LYS A 65 -6.13 1.42 -12.11
CA LYS A 65 -7.19 1.75 -13.05
C LYS A 65 -7.49 3.25 -13.12
N LEU A 66 -7.51 3.93 -11.98
CA LEU A 66 -7.83 5.37 -11.93
C LEU A 66 -6.66 6.27 -12.33
N THR A 67 -5.44 5.89 -11.94
CA THR A 67 -4.26 6.75 -12.08
C THR A 67 -3.44 6.46 -13.33
N GLY A 68 -3.75 5.36 -14.04
CA GLY A 68 -2.98 4.84 -15.17
C GLY A 68 -1.67 4.15 -14.75
N ALA A 69 -1.46 3.90 -13.45
CA ALA A 69 -0.27 3.25 -12.93
C ALA A 69 -0.22 1.76 -13.27
N LYS A 70 0.98 1.20 -13.39
CA LYS A 70 1.17 -0.25 -13.53
C LYS A 70 1.06 -0.91 -12.16
N CYS A 71 0.34 -2.04 -12.08
CA CYS A 71 0.22 -2.79 -10.83
C CYS A 71 0.77 -4.22 -10.93
N PHE A 72 1.46 -4.64 -9.87
CA PHE A 72 1.79 -6.04 -9.63
C PHE A 72 1.08 -6.54 -8.38
N THR A 73 0.15 -7.46 -8.57
CA THR A 73 -0.60 -8.08 -7.48
C THR A 73 -0.17 -9.53 -7.27
N GLY A 74 -0.01 -9.92 -6.01
CA GLY A 74 0.30 -11.31 -5.66
C GLY A 74 1.79 -11.58 -5.57
N ARG A 75 2.26 -12.71 -6.12
CA ARG A 75 3.68 -13.07 -6.05
C ARG A 75 4.47 -12.16 -7.00
N PHE A 76 5.36 -11.36 -6.43
CA PHE A 76 6.34 -10.61 -7.19
C PHE A 76 7.38 -11.59 -7.76
N VAL A 77 7.59 -11.54 -9.08
CA VAL A 77 8.58 -12.37 -9.76
C VAL A 77 9.93 -11.66 -9.65
N PRO A 78 10.97 -12.31 -9.11
CA PRO A 78 12.27 -11.67 -9.00
C PRO A 78 12.86 -11.43 -10.40
N GLY A 79 13.51 -10.29 -10.58
CA GLY A 79 14.07 -9.86 -11.86
C GLY A 79 13.15 -8.99 -12.70
N THR A 80 11.96 -8.64 -12.21
CA THR A 80 11.02 -7.74 -12.89
C THR A 80 11.62 -6.36 -13.16
N PHE A 81 12.49 -5.85 -12.28
CA PHE A 81 13.13 -4.54 -12.50
C PHE A 81 14.58 -4.63 -12.99
N THR A 82 15.26 -5.77 -12.81
CA THR A 82 16.70 -5.89 -13.08
C THR A 82 17.04 -6.69 -14.33
N ASN A 83 16.14 -7.52 -14.86
CA ASN A 83 16.41 -8.38 -16.00
C ASN A 83 15.63 -7.94 -17.25
N PRO A 84 16.29 -7.27 -18.23
CA PRO A 84 15.65 -6.84 -19.47
C PRO A 84 15.08 -7.97 -20.34
N GLN A 85 15.62 -9.19 -20.20
CA GLN A 85 15.15 -10.35 -20.98
C GLN A 85 13.89 -11.01 -20.40
N ALA A 86 13.44 -10.57 -19.21
CA ALA A 86 12.23 -11.11 -18.61
C ALA A 86 10.99 -10.60 -19.35
N GLN A 87 10.00 -11.48 -19.55
CA GLN A 87 8.73 -11.11 -20.22
C GLN A 87 7.95 -10.01 -19.49
N ASN A 88 8.11 -9.93 -18.17
CA ASN A 88 7.45 -8.93 -17.31
C ASN A 88 8.40 -7.78 -16.94
N PHE A 89 9.45 -7.52 -17.72
CA PHE A 89 10.38 -6.44 -17.44
C PHE A 89 9.68 -5.09 -17.48
N VAL A 90 9.89 -4.29 -16.44
CA VAL A 90 9.38 -2.92 -16.36
C VAL A 90 10.47 -2.04 -15.76
N GLU A 91 10.57 -0.82 -16.27
CA GLU A 91 11.40 0.24 -15.72
C GLU A 91 10.50 1.27 -15.00
N PRO A 92 10.32 1.15 -13.67
CA PRO A 92 9.58 2.15 -12.91
C PRO A 92 10.38 3.45 -12.75
N GLY A 93 9.69 4.58 -12.82
CA GLY A 93 10.20 5.86 -12.31
C GLY A 93 10.02 5.98 -10.80
N VAL A 94 9.01 5.33 -10.23
CA VAL A 94 8.73 5.31 -8.79
C VAL A 94 8.00 4.03 -8.39
N LEU A 95 8.36 3.49 -7.23
CA LEU A 95 7.74 2.29 -6.66
C LEU A 95 6.87 2.64 -5.45
N ILE A 96 5.61 2.19 -5.46
CA ILE A 96 4.70 2.25 -4.30
C ILE A 96 4.46 0.85 -3.75
N VAL A 97 4.67 0.67 -2.45
CA VAL A 97 4.57 -0.64 -1.78
C VAL A 97 3.54 -0.64 -0.64
N THR A 98 2.66 -1.64 -0.58
CA THR A 98 1.66 -1.77 0.51
C THR A 98 2.25 -2.32 1.82
N GLY A 99 3.31 -3.12 1.77
CA GLY A 99 3.95 -3.66 2.97
C GLY A 99 5.45 -3.89 2.81
N PRO A 100 6.32 -3.07 3.42
CA PRO A 100 7.78 -3.19 3.34
C PRO A 100 8.31 -4.61 3.59
N ASN A 101 7.83 -5.27 4.64
CA ASN A 101 8.30 -6.62 5.00
C ASN A 101 7.78 -7.69 4.02
N THR A 102 6.57 -7.54 3.46
CA THR A 102 5.97 -8.54 2.57
C THR A 102 6.45 -8.44 1.13
N ASP A 103 6.82 -7.21 0.73
CA ASP A 103 7.20 -6.84 -0.63
C ASP A 103 8.70 -6.48 -0.69
N ALA A 104 9.49 -6.99 0.25
CA ALA A 104 10.92 -6.69 0.39
C ALA A 104 11.73 -6.96 -0.89
N GLN A 105 11.33 -7.96 -1.68
CA GLN A 105 11.95 -8.27 -2.99
C GLN A 105 11.84 -7.09 -3.97
N ALA A 106 10.66 -6.49 -4.08
CA ALA A 106 10.43 -5.35 -4.98
C ALA A 106 11.24 -4.13 -4.51
N ILE A 107 11.32 -3.92 -3.19
CA ILE A 107 12.14 -2.87 -2.60
C ILE A 107 13.62 -3.10 -2.91
N GLU A 108 14.12 -4.32 -2.72
CA GLU A 108 15.53 -4.63 -2.97
C GLU A 108 15.91 -4.43 -4.45
N GLU A 109 15.07 -4.85 -5.37
CA GLU A 109 15.29 -4.61 -6.81
C GLU A 109 15.21 -3.13 -7.17
N ALA A 110 14.21 -2.40 -6.67
CA ALA A 110 14.10 -0.95 -6.88
C ALA A 110 15.35 -0.21 -6.39
N ASN A 111 15.90 -0.59 -5.25
CA ASN A 111 17.13 0.01 -4.73
C ASN A 111 18.36 -0.30 -5.60
N LYS A 112 18.46 -1.50 -6.19
CA LYS A 112 19.55 -1.84 -7.12
C LYS A 112 19.51 -0.97 -8.38
N VAL A 113 18.31 -0.65 -8.85
CA VAL A 113 18.08 0.20 -10.04
C VAL A 113 17.96 1.70 -9.68
N ARG A 114 18.13 2.06 -8.40
CA ARG A 114 18.05 3.44 -7.87
C ARG A 114 16.70 4.14 -8.09
N ILE A 115 15.63 3.37 -7.96
CA ILE A 115 14.25 3.85 -8.08
C ILE A 115 13.76 4.29 -6.69
N PRO A 116 13.16 5.48 -6.55
CA PRO A 116 12.62 5.94 -5.27
C PRO A 116 11.45 5.06 -4.81
N VAL A 117 11.46 4.71 -3.51
CA VAL A 117 10.48 3.81 -2.90
C VAL A 117 9.59 4.56 -1.90
N VAL A 118 8.29 4.55 -2.20
CA VAL A 118 7.22 5.01 -1.31
C VAL A 118 6.53 3.80 -0.69
N ALA A 119 6.48 3.70 0.65
CA ALA A 119 5.86 2.54 1.30
C ALA A 119 4.80 2.90 2.33
N LEU A 120 3.73 2.09 2.35
CA LEU A 120 2.73 2.09 3.40
C LEU A 120 3.24 1.24 4.58
N ALA A 121 3.52 1.89 5.71
CA ALA A 121 4.17 1.23 6.85
C ALA A 121 3.33 1.26 8.14
N SER A 122 3.18 0.10 8.77
CA SER A 122 2.66 -0.04 10.14
C SER A 122 3.82 0.02 11.15
N THR A 123 3.49 0.18 12.43
CA THR A 123 4.45 0.33 13.52
C THR A 123 5.45 -0.83 13.65
N ASP A 124 5.14 -2.01 13.10
CA ASP A 124 5.96 -3.22 13.15
C ASP A 124 6.85 -3.44 11.91
N ASN A 125 6.74 -2.60 10.88
CA ASN A 125 7.57 -2.76 9.69
C ASN A 125 8.95 -2.11 9.87
N SER A 126 9.94 -2.65 9.16
CA SER A 126 11.23 -1.98 8.97
C SER A 126 11.12 -0.94 7.85
N LEU A 127 11.82 0.18 8.02
CA LEU A 127 11.92 1.24 7.01
C LEU A 127 13.22 1.15 6.21
N ARG A 128 13.95 0.03 6.33
CA ARG A 128 15.20 -0.17 5.61
C ARG A 128 14.96 -0.05 4.10
N ARG A 129 15.77 0.78 3.42
CA ARG A 129 15.74 0.97 1.96
C ARG A 129 14.40 1.53 1.42
N VAL A 130 13.70 2.30 2.26
CA VAL A 130 12.49 3.02 1.89
C VAL A 130 12.74 4.52 2.07
N ASP A 131 12.53 5.30 1.01
CA ASP A 131 12.81 6.73 1.00
C ASP A 131 11.68 7.52 1.65
N PHE A 132 10.44 7.15 1.36
CA PHE A 132 9.26 7.84 1.88
C PHE A 132 8.25 6.87 2.48
N VAL A 133 7.74 7.22 3.66
CA VAL A 133 6.81 6.39 4.42
C VAL A 133 5.50 7.11 4.66
N ILE A 134 4.41 6.40 4.37
CA ILE A 134 3.05 6.77 4.76
C ILE A 134 2.67 5.87 5.94
N PRO A 135 2.52 6.41 7.17
CA PRO A 135 2.26 5.61 8.36
C PRO A 135 0.80 5.12 8.40
N VAL A 136 0.58 3.83 8.14
CA VAL A 136 -0.75 3.24 7.94
C VAL A 136 -0.89 1.91 8.66
N ASN A 137 -2.10 1.58 9.09
CA ASN A 137 -2.43 0.23 9.54
C ASN A 137 -2.54 -0.75 8.35
N ASN A 138 -1.40 -1.31 7.94
CA ASN A 138 -1.31 -2.24 6.82
C ASN A 138 -1.83 -3.68 7.13
N LYS A 139 -2.57 -3.89 8.23
CA LYS A 139 -3.25 -5.16 8.56
C LYS A 139 -4.75 -5.11 8.30
N GLY A 140 -5.35 -3.92 8.37
CA GLY A 140 -6.79 -3.74 8.19
C GLY A 140 -7.15 -3.58 6.72
N ARG A 141 -8.14 -4.35 6.25
CA ARG A 141 -8.70 -4.21 4.89
C ARG A 141 -9.14 -2.79 4.56
N LYS A 142 -9.90 -2.17 5.47
CA LYS A 142 -10.46 -0.83 5.32
C LYS A 142 -9.39 0.24 5.30
N SER A 143 -8.34 0.06 6.12
CA SER A 143 -7.28 1.05 6.23
C SER A 143 -6.43 1.13 4.97
N ILE A 144 -6.12 0.00 4.33
CA ILE A 144 -5.37 -0.02 3.08
C ILE A 144 -6.22 0.58 1.95
N ALA A 145 -7.49 0.16 1.86
CA ALA A 145 -8.43 0.69 0.87
C ALA A 145 -8.57 2.21 0.97
N LEU A 146 -8.82 2.73 2.17
CA LEU A 146 -8.98 4.17 2.41
C LEU A 146 -7.74 4.96 2.03
N VAL A 147 -6.53 4.46 2.33
CA VAL A 147 -5.31 5.18 2.00
C VAL A 147 -5.04 5.22 0.51
N TYR A 148 -5.24 4.11 -0.21
CA TYR A 148 -5.12 4.12 -1.66
C TYR A 148 -6.19 5.00 -2.32
N TRP A 149 -7.41 5.02 -1.77
CA TRP A 149 -8.48 5.91 -2.21
C TRP A 149 -8.11 7.39 -2.02
N LEU A 150 -7.65 7.76 -0.82
CA LEU A 150 -7.17 9.12 -0.53
C LEU A 150 -6.00 9.50 -1.42
N LEU A 151 -5.02 8.60 -1.59
CA LEU A 151 -3.84 8.85 -2.41
C LEU A 151 -4.21 9.03 -3.88
N ALA A 152 -5.12 8.21 -4.44
CA ALA A 152 -5.61 8.36 -5.81
C ALA A 152 -6.32 9.71 -5.99
N ARG A 153 -7.18 10.05 -5.04
CA ARG A 153 -7.95 11.31 -5.08
C ARG A 153 -7.04 12.54 -5.01
N GLU A 154 -6.06 12.55 -4.11
CA GLU A 154 -5.09 13.65 -4.04
C GLU A 154 -4.19 13.68 -5.28
N LEU A 155 -3.75 12.53 -5.80
CA LEU A 155 -2.90 12.49 -7.00
C LEU A 155 -3.61 13.04 -8.24
N LEU A 156 -4.86 12.65 -8.48
CA LEU A 156 -5.67 13.16 -9.60
C LEU A 156 -5.96 14.66 -9.46
N LYS A 157 -6.13 15.13 -8.23
CA LYS A 157 -6.28 16.57 -7.96
C LYS A 157 -5.00 17.34 -8.28
N GLU A 158 -3.84 16.86 -7.82
CA GLU A 158 -2.55 17.51 -8.09
C GLU A 158 -2.19 17.47 -9.59
N ARG A 159 -2.62 16.45 -10.33
CA ARG A 159 -2.47 16.38 -11.79
C ARG A 159 -3.44 17.29 -12.56
N GLY A 160 -4.49 17.79 -11.91
CA GLY A 160 -5.51 18.62 -12.55
C GLY A 160 -6.60 17.84 -13.29
N ASP A 161 -6.59 16.50 -13.20
CA ASP A 161 -7.66 15.64 -13.76
C ASP A 161 -8.99 15.85 -13.03
N ILE A 162 -8.91 16.30 -11.78
CA ILE A 162 -10.05 16.60 -10.92
C ILE A 162 -9.89 18.02 -10.37
N LYS A 163 -10.90 18.88 -10.54
CA LYS A 163 -10.88 20.26 -10.03
C LYS A 163 -11.36 20.35 -8.59
N SER A 164 -12.27 19.48 -8.20
CA SER A 164 -12.86 19.44 -6.85
C SER A 164 -12.99 18.03 -6.30
N TYR A 165 -12.86 17.87 -4.99
CA TYR A 165 -13.03 16.56 -4.33
C TYR A 165 -14.39 15.91 -4.60
N SER A 166 -15.41 16.70 -4.94
CA SER A 166 -16.76 16.22 -5.27
C SER A 166 -16.85 15.48 -6.62
N GLU A 167 -15.88 15.68 -7.52
CA GLU A 167 -15.86 15.01 -8.83
C GLU A 167 -15.33 13.57 -8.73
N PHE A 168 -14.69 13.22 -7.62
CA PHE A 168 -14.23 11.86 -7.37
C PHE A 168 -15.42 10.96 -6.97
N LYS A 169 -15.99 10.27 -7.96
CA LYS A 169 -17.23 9.48 -7.83
C LYS A 169 -17.03 8.07 -7.29
N GLU A 170 -15.80 7.58 -7.24
CA GLU A 170 -15.53 6.19 -6.82
C GLU A 170 -15.67 6.04 -5.29
N PRO A 171 -16.49 5.10 -4.81
CA PRO A 171 -16.66 4.86 -3.38
C PRO A 171 -15.43 4.16 -2.78
N VAL A 172 -15.19 4.33 -1.47
CA VAL A 172 -14.06 3.67 -0.78
C VAL A 172 -14.21 2.15 -0.82
N GLU A 173 -15.45 1.67 -0.87
CA GLU A 173 -15.84 0.28 -0.95
C GLU A 173 -15.31 -0.41 -2.22
N SER A 174 -15.09 0.32 -3.32
CA SER A 174 -14.53 -0.26 -4.55
C SER A 174 -13.07 -0.67 -4.38
N PHE A 175 -12.37 -0.08 -3.42
CA PHE A 175 -10.99 -0.42 -3.06
C PHE A 175 -10.90 -1.54 -2.02
N GLU A 176 -12.00 -1.88 -1.33
CA GLU A 176 -11.99 -2.94 -0.34
C GLU A 176 -11.86 -4.32 -0.99
N PHE A 177 -11.02 -5.17 -0.39
CA PHE A 177 -10.94 -6.56 -0.80
C PHE A 177 -12.26 -7.30 -0.51
N GLN A 178 -13.00 -7.61 -1.58
CA GLN A 178 -14.19 -8.45 -1.52
C GLN A 178 -13.75 -9.91 -1.29
N ILE A 179 -14.03 -10.42 -0.10
CA ILE A 179 -13.80 -11.85 0.17
C ILE A 179 -14.90 -12.62 -0.55
N ALA A 180 -14.53 -13.36 -1.61
CA ALA A 180 -15.42 -14.30 -2.26
C ALA A 180 -16.09 -15.20 -1.22
N GLU A 181 -17.41 -15.40 -1.32
CA GLU A 181 -18.19 -16.15 -0.32
C GLU A 181 -17.63 -17.55 -0.04
N SER A 182 -16.98 -18.16 -1.04
CA SER A 182 -16.28 -19.45 -0.93
C SER A 182 -15.14 -19.42 0.10
N GLN A 183 -14.39 -18.32 0.19
CA GLN A 183 -13.30 -18.14 1.15
C GLN A 183 -13.83 -17.79 2.55
N LYS A 184 -14.92 -17.00 2.64
CA LYS A 184 -15.64 -16.77 3.91
C LYS A 184 -16.11 -18.10 4.52
N LYS A 185 -16.71 -18.99 3.72
CA LYS A 185 -17.13 -20.33 4.15
C LYS A 185 -15.94 -21.18 4.63
N LYS A 186 -14.83 -21.23 3.89
CA LYS A 186 -13.60 -21.95 4.30
C LYS A 186 -13.00 -21.41 5.61
N ILE A 187 -12.87 -20.09 5.76
CA ILE A 187 -12.34 -19.47 6.99
C ILE A 187 -13.27 -19.73 8.19
N ARG A 188 -14.59 -19.64 8.00
CA ARG A 188 -15.59 -19.95 9.03
C ARG A 188 -15.55 -21.42 9.43
N GLN A 189 -15.35 -22.34 8.49
CA GLN A 189 -15.21 -23.78 8.74
C GLN A 189 -13.91 -24.14 9.47
N ILE A 190 -12.79 -23.50 9.12
CA ILE A 190 -11.50 -23.67 9.81
C ILE A 190 -11.55 -23.11 11.24
N SER A 191 -12.18 -21.95 11.45
CA SER A 191 -12.35 -21.36 12.79
C SER A 191 -13.22 -22.23 13.70
N ARG A 192 -14.27 -22.85 13.16
CA ARG A 192 -15.12 -23.84 13.87
C ARG A 192 -14.33 -25.09 14.24
N ARG A 193 -13.46 -25.59 13.35
CA ARG A 193 -12.58 -26.73 13.64
C ARG A 193 -11.54 -26.42 14.72
N LYS A 194 -10.97 -25.21 14.74
CA LYS A 194 -10.02 -24.77 15.78
C LYS A 194 -10.66 -24.57 17.15
N ARG A 195 -11.92 -24.13 17.21
CA ARG A 195 -12.70 -24.02 18.46
C ARG A 195 -13.13 -25.36 19.05
N LYS A 196 -13.25 -26.42 18.23
CA LYS A 196 -13.54 -27.79 18.69
C LYS A 196 -12.30 -28.57 19.15
N ARG A 197 -11.09 -28.03 18.92
CA ARG A 197 -9.79 -28.64 19.28
C ARG A 197 -9.14 -27.98 20.50
N LYS A 198 -9.80 -27.00 21.09
CA LYS A 198 -9.51 -26.44 22.42
C LYS A 198 -10.64 -26.85 23.33
#